data_AF-A0A381EKF4-F1
#
_entry.id   AF-A0A381EKF4-F1
#
_cell.length_a   1.000
_cell.length_b   1.000
_cell.length_c   1.000
_cell.angle_alpha   90.00
_cell.angle_beta   90.00
_cell.angle_gamma   90.00
#
_symmetry.space_group_name_H-M   'P 1'
#
loop_
_entity.id
_entity.type
_entity.pdbx_description
1 polymer ?
#
loop_
_entity_poly.entity_id
_entity_poly.type
_entity_poly.pdbx_seq_one_letter_code
_entity_poly.pdbx_strand_id
1 'polypeptide(L)'
;MNNGYFNSGNGNKPELCAQLGTCGNGKIVNEGGSITIEGKLTNESFDDNKNKTNSSLSIQGGSVVVKGGMENKTNSIIEFTQSGGTFGKLEVGGSGLQNNGEIKADITGINQQGNLQLITGNISGNTNIAINGGSNMTQTLSCPDGSIIVGMVGQNLTCPSTGGGGSGGGSSNPPAKVEQLEKLVYGNSASANGRALLRSLALGDIIGVSTTRFRMAKAIKNFFAVSSYNSNIMRGILDDTDKGIRMSYLSLPNASLDAMRDRELLSFHKDYEPYEFSTFASGFLGESKGYTFGFHINHYKEVYEHLLRFELDYGYSSLHKRDDCHKASSKGDLFGVGISQHYEFDDRLSTNNRIYLGVGLFDTSRTMIFPAFNLNSTGDYNFYQLSMQNLLNYNYVYNNTLNIKPYVGLEHFYNHRSKIAENGNAVPLESESLNAYNLDVVGGVEFSTYFEKNYLKLNTGLQGAIINTEDYQHFLAGTTKEPLRYKAPYTYKFFINTGS
;
A
#
# COMPACT_ATOMS: atom_id res chain seq x y z
N MET A 1 15.98 -24.00 -4.47
CA MET A 1 16.76 -23.55 -5.65
C MET A 1 17.71 -22.48 -5.15
N ASN A 2 19.02 -22.69 -5.33
CA ASN A 2 20.05 -21.79 -4.78
C ASN A 2 20.10 -20.51 -5.60
N ASN A 3 19.77 -19.39 -4.96
CA ASN A 3 20.00 -18.05 -5.49
C ASN A 3 21.51 -17.79 -5.51
N GLY A 4 22.07 -17.48 -6.69
CA GLY A 4 23.42 -16.94 -6.80
C GLY A 4 23.49 -15.60 -6.07
N TYR A 5 24.37 -15.52 -5.07
CA TYR A 5 24.59 -14.34 -4.23
C TYR A 5 25.89 -13.67 -4.68
N PHE A 6 25.88 -12.37 -5.01
CA PHE A 6 27.09 -11.57 -5.10
C PHE A 6 27.26 -10.82 -3.78
N ASN A 7 28.24 -11.25 -2.98
CA ASN A 7 28.61 -10.58 -1.74
C ASN A 7 29.80 -9.65 -2.01
N SER A 8 29.58 -8.34 -2.12
CA SER A 8 30.65 -7.36 -1.97
C SER A 8 30.45 -6.61 -0.65
N GLY A 9 31.02 -7.17 0.42
CA GLY A 9 31.16 -6.47 1.68
C GLY A 9 32.07 -5.25 1.52
N ASN A 10 31.65 -4.15 2.12
CA ASN A 10 32.36 -2.89 2.35
C ASN A 10 32.64 -1.97 1.14
N GLY A 11 31.82 -0.91 1.06
CA GLY A 11 32.28 0.48 1.02
C GLY A 11 33.29 0.92 -0.06
N ASN A 12 32.76 1.70 -1.01
CA ASN A 12 33.44 2.65 -1.92
C ASN A 12 34.17 2.11 -3.18
N LYS A 13 33.65 2.60 -4.32
CA LYS A 13 34.23 2.81 -5.67
C LYS A 13 34.22 1.65 -6.68
N PRO A 14 33.80 1.93 -7.93
CA PRO A 14 33.72 0.97 -9.03
C PRO A 14 35.08 0.88 -9.75
N GLU A 15 36.03 0.18 -9.16
CA GLU A 15 37.27 -0.23 -9.86
C GLU A 15 37.55 -1.70 -9.57
N LEU A 16 36.57 -2.56 -9.87
CA LEU A 16 36.70 -4.01 -9.74
C LEU A 16 37.44 -4.58 -10.96
N CYS A 17 38.67 -4.11 -11.20
CA CYS A 17 39.65 -4.71 -12.13
C CYS A 17 41.11 -4.34 -11.80
N ALA A 18 41.38 -3.44 -10.84
CA ALA A 18 42.73 -2.93 -10.62
C ALA A 18 43.15 -2.97 -9.15
N GLN A 19 43.40 -4.17 -8.59
CA GLN A 19 44.35 -4.27 -7.46
C GLN A 19 44.88 -5.66 -7.10
N LEU A 20 44.42 -6.77 -7.69
CA LEU A 20 44.88 -8.12 -7.31
C LEU A 20 45.24 -9.06 -8.48
N GLY A 21 45.34 -8.59 -9.72
CA GLY A 21 45.92 -9.37 -10.81
C GLY A 21 45.18 -10.64 -11.24
N THR A 22 43.94 -10.86 -10.80
CA THR A 22 43.11 -11.99 -11.27
C THR A 22 41.68 -11.54 -11.54
N CYS A 23 41.30 -11.43 -12.82
CA CYS A 23 39.91 -11.33 -13.25
C CYS A 23 39.38 -12.77 -13.46
N GLY A 24 38.35 -13.16 -12.71
CA GLY A 24 37.77 -14.50 -12.82
C GLY A 24 36.92 -14.66 -14.08
N ASN A 25 36.96 -15.86 -14.66
CA ASN A 25 36.11 -16.28 -15.79
C ASN A 25 34.62 -16.17 -15.43
N GLY A 26 33.83 -15.49 -16.27
CA GLY A 26 32.40 -15.29 -16.03
C GLY A 26 31.54 -15.84 -17.17
N LYS A 27 30.57 -16.71 -16.82
CA LYS A 27 29.44 -17.05 -17.69
C LYS A 27 28.22 -16.29 -17.19
N ILE A 28 27.72 -15.34 -17.97
CA ILE A 28 26.44 -14.68 -17.69
C ILE A 28 25.38 -15.41 -18.50
N VAL A 29 24.36 -15.95 -17.83
CA VAL A 29 23.21 -16.58 -18.49
C VAL A 29 21.95 -15.82 -18.08
N ASN A 30 21.22 -15.29 -19.07
CA ASN A 30 19.86 -14.80 -18.89
C ASN A 30 18.88 -15.89 -19.33
N GLU A 31 18.22 -16.56 -18.39
CA GLU A 31 17.26 -17.64 -18.67
C GLU A 31 15.81 -17.12 -18.80
N GLY A 32 15.65 -15.90 -19.34
CA GLY A 32 14.37 -15.18 -19.49
C GLY A 32 14.26 -13.94 -18.58
N GLY A 33 13.40 -12.99 -18.96
CA GLY A 33 13.27 -11.69 -18.27
C GLY A 33 14.20 -10.61 -18.82
N SER A 34 14.49 -9.56 -18.03
CA SER A 34 15.35 -8.44 -18.48
C SER A 34 16.51 -8.18 -17.52
N ILE A 35 17.73 -8.12 -18.04
CA ILE A 35 18.95 -7.69 -17.33
C ILE A 35 19.34 -6.30 -17.81
N THR A 36 19.59 -5.35 -16.90
CA THR A 36 20.09 -4.01 -17.24
C THR A 36 21.46 -3.77 -16.59
N ILE A 37 22.45 -3.42 -17.40
CA ILE A 37 23.81 -3.07 -17.00
C ILE A 37 24.00 -1.57 -17.26
N GLU A 38 24.07 -0.78 -16.19
CA GLU A 38 24.19 0.68 -16.30
C GLU A 38 25.58 1.14 -16.79
N GLY A 39 26.64 0.36 -16.51
CA GLY A 39 28.02 0.63 -16.90
C GLY A 39 28.44 0.01 -18.24
N LYS A 40 29.73 0.08 -18.56
CA LYS A 40 30.33 -0.65 -19.70
C LYS A 40 30.47 -2.13 -19.32
N LEU A 41 30.09 -3.03 -20.23
CA LEU A 41 30.34 -4.47 -20.09
C LEU A 41 31.53 -4.89 -20.95
N THR A 42 32.54 -5.53 -20.35
CA THR A 42 33.66 -6.15 -21.09
C THR A 42 33.58 -7.67 -20.95
N ASN A 43 33.33 -8.37 -22.05
CA ASN A 43 33.36 -9.82 -22.14
C ASN A 43 34.73 -10.28 -22.61
N GLU A 44 35.59 -10.70 -21.69
CA GLU A 44 37.00 -11.04 -21.94
C GLU A 44 37.32 -12.43 -21.42
N SER A 45 37.94 -13.24 -22.28
CA SER A 45 38.44 -14.56 -21.92
C SER A 45 39.82 -14.44 -21.27
N PHE A 46 40.10 -15.27 -20.28
CA PHE A 46 41.38 -15.28 -19.57
C PHE A 46 42.22 -16.49 -20.01
N ASP A 47 43.49 -16.25 -20.30
CA ASP A 47 44.48 -17.28 -20.61
C ASP A 47 45.47 -17.35 -19.44
N ASP A 48 45.28 -18.34 -18.55
CA ASP A 48 46.34 -18.76 -17.64
C ASP A 48 47.09 -19.91 -18.32
N ASN A 49 48.42 -19.98 -18.17
CA ASN A 49 49.35 -20.90 -18.82
C ASN A 49 49.03 -22.41 -18.65
N LYS A 50 47.89 -22.76 -18.05
CA LYS A 50 47.40 -24.12 -17.80
C LYS A 50 45.99 -24.39 -18.34
N ASN A 51 45.16 -23.38 -18.64
CA ASN A 51 43.78 -23.58 -19.13
C ASN A 51 43.30 -22.38 -19.97
N LYS A 52 42.90 -22.64 -21.22
CA LYS A 52 42.09 -21.71 -22.00
C LYS A 52 40.63 -21.86 -21.60
N THR A 53 40.07 -20.83 -20.97
CA THR A 53 38.64 -20.81 -20.62
C THR A 53 37.99 -19.56 -21.21
N ASN A 54 37.05 -19.78 -22.14
CA ASN A 54 36.34 -18.71 -22.83
C ASN A 54 35.28 -18.09 -21.91
N SER A 55 35.15 -16.76 -21.95
CA SER A 55 34.03 -16.03 -21.31
C SER A 55 32.83 -15.99 -22.24
N SER A 56 31.62 -16.06 -21.67
CA SER A 56 30.39 -16.05 -22.48
C SER A 56 29.23 -15.28 -21.86
N LEU A 57 28.49 -14.58 -22.71
CA LEU A 57 27.18 -14.02 -22.44
C LEU A 57 26.14 -14.84 -23.22
N SER A 58 25.30 -15.61 -22.52
CA SER A 58 24.22 -16.41 -23.13
C SER A 58 22.87 -15.79 -22.77
N ILE A 59 22.05 -15.48 -23.77
CA ILE A 59 20.73 -14.87 -23.63
C ILE A 59 19.69 -15.87 -24.13
N GLN A 60 19.07 -16.58 -23.20
CA GLN A 60 18.10 -17.65 -23.42
C GLN A 60 16.68 -17.11 -23.22
N GLY A 61 16.16 -16.43 -24.24
CA GLY A 61 14.95 -15.62 -24.13
C GLY A 61 15.15 -14.32 -23.34
N GLY A 62 14.16 -13.40 -23.42
CA GLY A 62 14.22 -12.11 -22.72
C GLY A 62 15.18 -11.08 -23.36
N SER A 63 15.62 -10.08 -22.58
CA SER A 63 16.46 -8.98 -23.05
C SER A 63 17.63 -8.63 -22.11
N VAL A 64 18.79 -8.31 -22.68
CA VAL A 64 19.91 -7.70 -21.94
C VAL A 64 20.13 -6.29 -22.48
N VAL A 65 20.20 -5.30 -21.60
CA VAL A 65 20.42 -3.88 -21.96
C VAL A 65 21.72 -3.39 -21.32
N VAL A 66 22.69 -2.98 -22.12
CA VAL A 66 23.98 -2.44 -21.65
C VAL A 66 24.08 -0.96 -22.03
N LYS A 67 23.92 -0.06 -21.06
CA LYS A 67 23.82 1.38 -21.33
C LYS A 67 25.17 2.06 -21.56
N GLY A 68 26.22 1.60 -20.89
CA GLY A 68 27.56 2.21 -20.96
C GLY A 68 28.45 1.74 -22.11
N GLY A 69 27.91 1.01 -23.09
CA GLY A 69 28.67 0.36 -24.16
C GLY A 69 29.14 -1.04 -23.79
N MET A 70 29.50 -1.83 -24.80
CA MET A 70 29.94 -3.22 -24.62
C MET A 70 31.19 -3.49 -25.44
N GLU A 71 32.11 -4.30 -24.90
CA GLU A 71 33.27 -4.82 -25.62
C GLU A 71 33.29 -6.34 -25.50
N ASN A 72 33.25 -7.04 -26.63
CA ASN A 72 33.41 -8.49 -26.69
C ASN A 72 34.79 -8.79 -27.27
N LYS A 73 35.73 -9.23 -26.42
CA LYS A 73 37.12 -9.46 -26.84
C LYS A 73 37.29 -10.79 -27.56
N THR A 74 38.47 -10.97 -28.16
CA THR A 74 38.85 -12.23 -28.84
C THR A 74 38.67 -13.44 -27.91
N ASN A 75 38.23 -14.56 -28.49
CA ASN A 75 37.91 -15.82 -27.79
C ASN A 75 36.68 -15.76 -26.85
N SER A 76 35.99 -14.62 -26.73
CA SER A 76 34.74 -14.50 -25.99
C SER A 76 33.51 -14.71 -26.89
N ILE A 77 32.43 -15.24 -26.31
CA ILE A 77 31.21 -15.62 -27.06
C ILE A 77 30.00 -14.82 -26.56
N ILE A 78 29.20 -14.30 -27.48
CA ILE A 78 27.82 -13.87 -27.23
C ILE A 78 26.90 -14.89 -27.90
N GLU A 79 25.98 -15.49 -27.14
CA GLU A 79 25.09 -16.54 -27.60
C GLU A 79 23.63 -16.18 -27.38
N PHE A 80 22.80 -16.33 -28.40
CA PHE A 80 21.35 -16.13 -28.36
C PHE A 80 20.65 -17.47 -28.54
N THR A 81 19.75 -17.81 -27.61
CA THR A 81 18.91 -19.02 -27.68
C THR A 81 17.46 -18.66 -27.33
N GLN A 82 16.52 -19.59 -27.56
CA GLN A 82 15.14 -19.41 -27.13
C GLN A 82 14.86 -20.04 -25.77
N SER A 83 13.94 -19.42 -25.02
CA SER A 83 13.30 -20.03 -23.85
C SER A 83 11.80 -19.70 -23.87
N GLY A 84 10.94 -20.71 -23.72
CA GLY A 84 9.49 -20.52 -23.65
C GLY A 84 8.85 -19.82 -24.87
N GLY A 85 9.43 -19.97 -26.07
CA GLY A 85 8.93 -19.36 -27.31
C GLY A 85 9.36 -17.90 -27.55
N THR A 86 10.17 -17.31 -26.68
CA THR A 86 10.75 -15.97 -26.84
C THR A 86 12.25 -16.08 -27.13
N PHE A 87 12.73 -15.36 -28.16
CA PHE A 87 14.16 -15.30 -28.50
C PHE A 87 14.90 -14.24 -27.69
N GLY A 88 16.16 -14.51 -27.34
CA GLY A 88 17.01 -13.56 -26.63
C GLY A 88 17.34 -12.31 -27.47
N LYS A 89 17.41 -11.15 -26.82
CA LYS A 89 17.76 -9.85 -27.43
C LYS A 89 18.82 -9.10 -26.63
N LEU A 90 19.70 -8.38 -27.32
CA LEU A 90 20.71 -7.51 -26.72
C LEU A 90 20.53 -6.07 -27.21
N GLU A 91 20.44 -5.11 -26.30
CA GLU A 91 20.45 -3.68 -26.58
C GLU A 91 21.71 -3.05 -26.01
N VAL A 92 22.45 -2.29 -26.82
CA VAL A 92 23.71 -1.66 -26.42
C VAL A 92 23.64 -0.16 -26.70
N GLY A 93 23.73 0.64 -25.63
CA GLY A 93 23.83 2.09 -25.66
C GLY A 93 25.29 2.59 -25.64
N GLY A 94 25.47 3.89 -25.44
CA GLY A 94 26.81 4.49 -25.31
C GLY A 94 27.62 4.43 -26.60
N SER A 95 28.86 3.92 -26.54
CA SER A 95 29.73 3.75 -27.71
C SER A 95 29.35 2.57 -28.61
N GLY A 96 28.28 1.83 -28.28
CA GLY A 96 27.89 0.62 -28.98
C GLY A 96 28.68 -0.62 -28.54
N LEU A 97 28.54 -1.70 -29.32
CA LEU A 97 29.25 -2.96 -29.18
C LEU A 97 30.54 -2.95 -30.02
N GLN A 98 31.69 -3.06 -29.38
CA GLN A 98 32.95 -3.39 -30.05
C GLN A 98 33.17 -4.90 -30.00
N ASN A 99 32.96 -5.58 -31.13
CA ASN A 99 33.06 -7.03 -31.22
C ASN A 99 34.34 -7.50 -31.92
N ASN A 100 35.21 -8.17 -31.16
CA ASN A 100 36.37 -8.90 -31.65
C ASN A 100 36.25 -10.43 -31.39
N GLY A 101 35.15 -10.87 -30.77
CA GLY A 101 34.85 -12.28 -30.47
C GLY A 101 33.79 -12.89 -31.39
N GLU A 102 33.20 -14.00 -30.96
CA GLU A 102 32.17 -14.75 -31.72
C GLU A 102 30.75 -14.36 -31.28
N ILE A 103 29.83 -14.30 -32.25
CA ILE A 103 28.39 -14.19 -32.00
C ILE A 103 27.71 -15.44 -32.54
N LYS A 104 26.92 -16.11 -31.70
CA LYS A 104 26.19 -17.35 -32.00
C LYS A 104 24.70 -17.17 -31.78
N ALA A 105 23.88 -17.74 -32.67
CA ALA A 105 22.44 -17.78 -32.52
C ALA A 105 21.94 -19.21 -32.75
N ASP A 106 21.40 -19.86 -31.72
CA ASP A 106 20.70 -21.14 -31.86
C ASP A 106 19.21 -20.88 -32.02
N ILE A 107 18.72 -21.07 -33.23
CA ILE A 107 17.33 -20.83 -33.62
C ILE A 107 16.51 -22.13 -33.68
N THR A 108 17.02 -23.23 -33.10
CA THR A 108 16.32 -24.51 -33.06
C THR A 108 14.95 -24.37 -32.40
N GLY A 109 13.88 -24.65 -33.14
CA GLY A 109 12.50 -24.63 -32.64
C GLY A 109 11.78 -23.28 -32.72
N ILE A 110 12.34 -22.28 -33.40
CA ILE A 110 11.62 -21.03 -33.71
C ILE A 110 10.68 -21.24 -34.91
N ASN A 111 9.38 -21.09 -34.67
CA ASN A 111 8.32 -21.13 -35.70
C ASN A 111 7.69 -19.74 -35.94
N GLN A 112 8.46 -18.66 -35.82
CA GLN A 112 7.97 -17.30 -36.08
C GLN A 112 8.14 -16.92 -37.56
N GLN A 113 7.10 -16.36 -38.17
CA GLN A 113 7.20 -15.73 -39.49
C GLN A 113 7.77 -14.32 -39.34
N GLY A 114 8.97 -14.05 -39.89
CA GLY A 114 9.55 -12.71 -39.96
C GLY A 114 11.02 -12.61 -39.56
N ASN A 115 11.55 -11.39 -39.61
CA ASN A 115 12.94 -11.06 -39.29
C ASN A 115 13.17 -11.02 -37.77
N LEU A 116 14.22 -11.68 -37.29
CA LEU A 116 14.67 -11.59 -35.89
C LEU A 116 15.75 -10.53 -35.74
N GLN A 117 15.47 -9.50 -34.95
CA GLN A 117 16.48 -8.53 -34.52
C GLN A 117 17.15 -9.01 -33.23
N LEU A 118 18.43 -9.36 -33.32
CA LEU A 118 19.19 -9.93 -32.21
C LEU A 118 19.89 -8.86 -31.37
N ILE A 119 20.44 -7.86 -32.04
CA ILE A 119 21.18 -6.75 -31.43
C ILE A 119 20.58 -5.43 -31.90
N THR A 120 20.38 -4.52 -30.95
CA THR A 120 19.98 -3.12 -31.18
C THR A 120 21.08 -2.20 -30.65
N GLY A 121 21.65 -1.37 -31.52
CA GLY A 121 22.74 -0.45 -31.19
C GLY A 121 23.92 -0.57 -32.16
N ASN A 122 24.82 0.42 -32.17
CA ASN A 122 25.97 0.44 -33.08
C ASN A 122 26.92 -0.74 -32.80
N ILE A 123 27.31 -1.50 -33.84
CA ILE A 123 28.31 -2.56 -33.73
C ILE A 123 29.52 -2.18 -34.58
N SER A 124 30.72 -2.34 -34.01
CA SER A 124 32.00 -2.19 -34.69
C SER A 124 32.84 -3.45 -34.53
N GLY A 125 33.66 -3.79 -35.53
CA GLY A 125 34.43 -5.04 -35.56
C GLY A 125 33.71 -6.18 -36.29
N ASN A 126 33.82 -7.41 -35.81
CA ASN A 126 33.22 -8.59 -36.41
C ASN A 126 31.69 -8.57 -36.29
N THR A 127 30.96 -8.68 -37.40
CA THR A 127 29.49 -8.74 -37.41
C THR A 127 28.94 -10.09 -37.88
N ASN A 128 29.81 -11.07 -38.13
CA ASN A 128 29.39 -12.40 -38.54
C ASN A 128 28.68 -13.12 -37.39
N ILE A 129 27.51 -13.70 -37.68
CA ILE A 129 26.75 -14.51 -36.73
C ILE A 129 26.78 -15.96 -37.19
N ALA A 130 27.28 -16.85 -36.35
CA ALA A 130 27.16 -18.28 -36.56
C ALA A 130 25.76 -18.74 -36.13
N ILE A 131 24.97 -19.23 -37.09
CA ILE A 131 23.60 -19.69 -36.86
C ILE A 131 23.62 -21.23 -36.72
N ASN A 132 22.99 -21.74 -35.67
CA ASN A 132 22.77 -23.17 -35.46
C ASN A 132 21.26 -23.48 -35.39
N GLY A 133 20.83 -24.58 -36.01
CA GLY A 133 19.41 -24.96 -36.08
C GLY A 133 18.56 -24.13 -37.06
N GLY A 134 17.31 -24.57 -37.27
CA GLY A 134 16.34 -23.94 -38.19
C GLY A 134 16.59 -24.25 -39.66
N SER A 135 15.64 -24.88 -40.36
CA SER A 135 15.83 -25.28 -41.77
C SER A 135 15.73 -24.12 -42.77
N ASN A 136 15.16 -22.97 -42.37
CA ASN A 136 14.73 -21.94 -43.31
C ASN A 136 15.29 -20.53 -43.05
N MET A 137 15.97 -20.28 -41.91
CA MET A 137 16.45 -18.95 -41.48
C MET A 137 17.99 -18.89 -41.39
N THR A 138 18.66 -18.75 -42.53
CA THR A 138 20.14 -18.73 -42.59
C THR A 138 20.71 -17.45 -43.18
N GLN A 139 19.89 -16.43 -43.46
CA GLN A 139 20.34 -15.15 -43.99
C GLN A 139 20.53 -14.11 -42.88
N THR A 140 21.65 -13.38 -42.90
CA THR A 140 21.93 -12.28 -41.97
C THR A 140 22.07 -10.96 -42.72
N LEU A 141 21.56 -9.86 -42.15
CA LEU A 141 21.75 -8.49 -42.62
C LEU A 141 22.27 -7.61 -41.48
N SER A 142 23.42 -6.99 -41.69
CA SER A 142 23.93 -5.92 -40.82
C SER A 142 23.44 -4.57 -41.34
N CYS A 143 22.82 -3.77 -40.48
CA CYS A 143 22.20 -2.51 -40.85
C CYS A 143 23.07 -1.29 -40.53
N PRO A 144 22.88 -0.16 -41.25
CA PRO A 144 23.64 1.07 -41.00
C PRO A 144 23.44 1.66 -39.60
N ASP A 145 22.33 1.34 -38.93
CA ASP A 145 22.02 1.70 -37.55
C ASP A 145 22.66 0.75 -36.51
N GLY A 146 23.50 -0.18 -36.97
CA GLY A 146 24.20 -1.18 -36.17
C GLY A 146 23.39 -2.42 -35.82
N SER A 147 22.11 -2.49 -36.16
CA SER A 147 21.31 -3.68 -35.88
C SER A 147 21.73 -4.88 -36.73
N ILE A 148 21.61 -6.10 -36.18
CA ILE A 148 21.76 -7.34 -36.94
C ILE A 148 20.44 -8.10 -36.98
N ILE A 149 20.04 -8.42 -38.21
CA ILE A 149 18.80 -9.11 -38.53
C ILE A 149 19.13 -10.51 -39.04
N VAL A 150 18.40 -11.51 -38.56
CA VAL A 150 18.39 -12.88 -39.10
C VAL A 150 17.04 -13.17 -39.72
N GLY A 151 17.01 -13.72 -40.94
CA GLY A 151 15.75 -14.07 -41.61
C GLY A 151 15.88 -15.19 -42.66
N MET A 152 14.78 -15.43 -43.37
CA MET A 152 14.63 -16.62 -44.22
C MET A 152 15.37 -16.52 -45.55
N VAL A 153 15.92 -17.64 -46.02
CA VAL A 153 16.54 -17.74 -47.35
C VAL A 153 15.52 -17.38 -48.43
N GLY A 154 15.83 -16.38 -49.26
CA GLY A 154 14.96 -15.93 -50.36
C GLY A 154 14.00 -14.78 -50.02
N GLN A 155 14.02 -14.25 -48.78
CA GLN A 155 13.31 -13.03 -48.40
C GLN A 155 14.23 -11.81 -48.52
N ASN A 156 13.69 -10.67 -48.96
CA ASN A 156 14.45 -9.42 -48.91
C ASN A 156 14.50 -8.92 -47.46
N LEU A 157 15.66 -9.07 -46.81
CA LEU A 157 15.93 -8.43 -45.52
C LEU A 157 16.04 -6.92 -45.73
N THR A 158 15.27 -6.14 -44.96
CA THR A 158 15.31 -4.68 -44.98
C THR A 158 15.64 -4.16 -43.60
N CYS A 159 16.57 -3.21 -43.54
CA CYS A 159 16.85 -2.48 -42.32
C CYS A 159 15.64 -1.62 -41.93
N PRO A 160 15.32 -1.50 -40.63
CA PRO A 160 14.31 -0.55 -40.18
C PRO A 160 14.73 0.86 -40.61
N SER A 161 13.89 1.53 -41.40
CA SER A 161 14.19 2.89 -41.86
C SER A 161 14.12 3.85 -40.69
N THR A 162 15.24 4.52 -40.38
CA THR A 162 15.28 5.71 -39.53
C THR A 162 14.60 6.87 -40.27
N GLY A 163 13.26 6.91 -40.23
CA GLY A 163 12.44 8.01 -40.75
C GLY A 163 11.99 8.91 -39.61
N GLY A 164 12.50 10.15 -39.60
CA GLY A 164 12.04 11.19 -38.69
C GLY A 164 10.65 11.73 -39.05
N GLY A 165 9.98 12.25 -38.02
CA GLY A 165 8.99 13.34 -38.14
C GLY A 165 7.68 13.01 -38.84
N GLY A 166 6.73 12.42 -38.11
CA GLY A 166 5.32 12.35 -38.51
C GLY A 166 4.41 12.57 -37.30
N SER A 167 3.99 13.80 -37.11
CA SER A 167 2.94 14.20 -36.16
C SER A 167 1.61 13.60 -36.59
N GLY A 168 0.90 12.93 -35.67
CA GLY A 168 -0.44 12.43 -35.93
C GLY A 168 -0.96 11.40 -34.94
N GLY A 169 -1.34 11.85 -33.74
CA GLY A 169 -2.50 11.36 -32.97
C GLY A 169 -2.51 9.91 -32.47
N GLY A 170 -2.52 9.74 -31.15
CA GLY A 170 -3.08 8.53 -30.53
C GLY A 170 -2.44 8.14 -29.21
N SER A 171 -3.13 8.47 -28.12
CA SER A 171 -2.91 7.97 -26.76
C SER A 171 -2.67 6.45 -26.67
N SER A 172 -1.98 6.07 -25.58
CA SER A 172 -1.97 4.76 -24.89
C SER A 172 -0.85 3.76 -25.22
N ASN A 173 0.14 3.66 -24.30
CA ASN A 173 0.56 2.34 -23.77
C ASN A 173 1.35 2.33 -22.43
N PRO A 174 0.92 3.02 -21.35
CA PRO A 174 1.30 2.61 -19.99
C PRO A 174 0.68 1.29 -19.44
N PRO A 175 -0.47 0.73 -19.92
CA PRO A 175 -1.15 -0.37 -19.22
C PRO A 175 -0.34 -1.67 -19.16
N ALA A 176 0.31 -2.06 -20.25
CA ALA A 176 0.97 -3.37 -20.35
C ALA A 176 2.14 -3.55 -19.36
N LYS A 177 2.88 -2.47 -19.07
CA LYS A 177 4.00 -2.49 -18.12
C LYS A 177 3.55 -2.51 -16.67
N VAL A 178 2.44 -1.82 -16.37
CA VAL A 178 1.83 -1.80 -15.04
C VAL A 178 1.19 -3.16 -14.74
N GLU A 179 0.49 -3.76 -15.70
CA GLU A 179 -0.11 -5.08 -15.53
C GLU A 179 0.94 -6.19 -15.28
N GLN A 180 2.10 -6.10 -15.94
CA GLN A 180 3.23 -6.99 -15.67
C GLN A 180 3.80 -6.78 -14.26
N LEU A 181 3.92 -5.53 -13.81
CA LEU A 181 4.36 -5.21 -12.45
C LEU A 181 3.37 -5.73 -11.39
N GLU A 182 2.07 -5.61 -11.63
CA GLU A 182 1.04 -6.17 -10.75
C GLU A 182 1.12 -7.69 -10.65
N LYS A 183 1.32 -8.37 -11.78
CA LYS A 183 1.53 -9.83 -11.81
C LYS A 183 2.81 -10.21 -11.08
N LEU A 184 3.87 -9.41 -11.15
CA LEU A 184 5.13 -9.67 -10.45
C LEU A 184 5.02 -9.48 -8.93
N VAL A 185 4.30 -8.45 -8.46
CA VAL A 185 4.15 -8.14 -7.03
C VAL A 185 3.10 -9.02 -6.36
N TYR A 186 1.95 -9.22 -7.00
CA TYR A 186 0.80 -9.91 -6.40
C TYR A 186 0.43 -11.25 -7.03
N GLY A 187 0.97 -11.59 -8.20
CA GLY A 187 0.52 -12.77 -8.95
C GLY A 187 -1.01 -12.74 -9.18
N ASN A 188 -1.65 -13.86 -8.86
CA ASN A 188 -3.12 -14.03 -8.93
C ASN A 188 -3.85 -13.71 -7.61
N SER A 189 -3.13 -13.40 -6.52
CA SER A 189 -3.70 -13.20 -5.19
C SER A 189 -3.42 -11.77 -4.71
N ALA A 190 -4.34 -10.84 -4.96
CA ALA A 190 -4.17 -9.45 -4.55
C ALA A 190 -5.42 -8.89 -3.88
N SER A 191 -5.22 -7.96 -2.94
CA SER A 191 -6.25 -6.99 -2.58
C SER A 191 -6.38 -5.97 -3.72
N ALA A 192 -7.60 -5.57 -4.06
CA ALA A 192 -7.84 -4.56 -5.09
C ALA A 192 -7.16 -3.22 -4.76
N ASN A 193 -7.11 -2.87 -3.47
CA ASN A 193 -6.45 -1.66 -2.98
C ASN A 193 -4.93 -1.73 -3.15
N GLY A 194 -4.30 -2.88 -2.88
CA GLY A 194 -2.86 -3.07 -3.08
C GLY A 194 -2.43 -2.87 -4.53
N ARG A 195 -3.24 -3.37 -5.48
CA ARG A 195 -3.05 -3.10 -6.91
C ARG A 195 -3.20 -1.62 -7.23
N ALA A 196 -4.27 -0.97 -6.77
CA ALA A 196 -4.49 0.47 -7.00
C ALA A 196 -3.37 1.35 -6.44
N LEU A 197 -2.87 1.06 -5.24
CA LEU A 197 -1.70 1.72 -4.65
C LEU A 197 -0.43 1.50 -5.49
N LEU A 198 -0.19 0.27 -5.96
CA LEU A 198 0.93 -0.04 -6.85
C LEU A 198 0.85 0.70 -8.19
N ARG A 199 -0.35 0.76 -8.80
CA ARG A 199 -0.59 1.55 -10.01
C ARG A 199 -0.29 3.02 -9.79
N SER A 200 -0.80 3.56 -8.69
CA SER A 200 -0.59 4.96 -8.31
C SER A 200 0.90 5.28 -8.10
N LEU A 201 1.65 4.39 -7.44
CA LEU A 201 3.11 4.52 -7.30
C LEU A 201 3.84 4.42 -8.64
N ALA A 202 3.42 3.49 -9.50
CA ALA A 202 4.08 3.24 -10.79
C ALA A 202 3.83 4.35 -11.82
N LEU A 203 2.66 5.00 -11.74
CA LEU A 203 2.21 6.02 -12.68
C LEU A 203 2.33 7.46 -12.15
N GLY A 204 2.40 7.66 -10.83
CA GLY A 204 2.45 8.98 -10.19
C GLY A 204 3.86 9.59 -10.16
N ASP A 205 3.93 10.92 -10.00
CA ASP A 205 5.18 11.67 -9.83
C ASP A 205 5.59 11.71 -8.34
N ILE A 206 6.30 10.68 -7.87
CA ILE A 206 6.95 10.69 -6.55
C ILE A 206 8.14 11.66 -6.59
N ILE A 207 8.12 12.69 -5.75
CA ILE A 207 9.25 13.59 -5.55
C ILE A 207 10.21 12.92 -4.55
N GLY A 208 11.17 12.16 -5.08
CA GLY A 208 12.26 11.60 -4.29
C GLY A 208 13.23 12.69 -3.83
N VAL A 209 13.26 12.97 -2.53
CA VAL A 209 14.36 13.74 -1.92
C VAL A 209 15.50 12.77 -1.64
N SER A 210 16.51 12.74 -2.52
CA SER A 210 17.74 11.98 -2.29
C SER A 210 18.57 12.60 -1.16
N THR A 211 18.92 11.81 -0.15
CA THR A 211 19.80 12.21 0.96
C THR A 211 21.27 11.81 0.78
N THR A 212 21.72 11.46 -0.43
CA THR A 212 23.15 11.17 -0.68
C THR A 212 23.74 12.03 -1.80
N ARG A 213 24.53 13.03 -1.38
CA ARG A 213 25.65 13.76 -2.05
C ARG A 213 25.65 13.99 -3.58
N PHE A 214 24.50 14.00 -4.27
CA PHE A 214 24.39 14.57 -5.61
C PHE A 214 23.17 15.50 -5.68
N ARG A 215 23.43 16.80 -5.56
CA ARG A 215 22.46 17.86 -5.86
C ARG A 215 22.19 17.88 -7.37
N MET A 216 21.15 17.16 -7.79
CA MET A 216 20.22 17.57 -8.84
C MET A 216 18.87 16.93 -8.51
N ALA A 217 17.92 17.74 -8.04
CA ALA A 217 16.53 17.33 -7.91
C ALA A 217 15.99 17.04 -9.31
N LYS A 218 15.93 15.76 -9.68
CA LYS A 218 15.31 15.29 -10.91
C LYS A 218 14.19 14.35 -10.49
N ALA A 219 12.97 14.64 -10.93
CA ALA A 219 11.86 13.70 -10.84
C ALA A 219 12.30 12.40 -11.54
N ILE A 220 12.67 11.38 -10.76
CA ILE A 220 12.94 10.06 -11.30
C ILE A 220 11.57 9.53 -11.73
N LYS A 221 11.40 9.20 -13.02
CA LYS A 221 10.18 8.55 -13.50
C LYS A 221 9.99 7.23 -12.75
N ASN A 222 8.92 7.17 -11.95
CA ASN A 222 8.77 6.27 -10.79
C ASN A 222 8.60 4.80 -11.11
N PHE A 223 8.23 4.48 -12.35
CA PHE A 223 8.15 3.11 -12.84
C PHE A 223 9.45 2.32 -12.56
N PHE A 224 10.63 2.91 -12.78
CA PHE A 224 11.90 2.19 -12.67
C PHE A 224 12.33 1.94 -11.22
N ALA A 225 12.07 2.88 -10.30
CA ALA A 225 12.42 2.73 -8.89
C ALA A 225 11.50 1.72 -8.17
N VAL A 226 10.20 1.71 -8.49
CA VAL A 226 9.25 0.74 -7.92
C VAL A 226 9.48 -0.66 -8.49
N SER A 227 9.79 -0.77 -9.79
CA SER A 227 10.05 -2.05 -10.46
C SER A 227 11.37 -2.74 -10.07
N SER A 228 12.31 -2.02 -9.45
CA SER A 228 13.61 -2.58 -9.05
C SER A 228 13.60 -3.20 -7.64
N TYR A 229 12.53 -2.99 -6.87
CA TYR A 229 12.38 -3.59 -5.55
C TYR A 229 11.88 -5.03 -5.65
N ASN A 230 12.33 -5.87 -4.71
CA ASN A 230 11.85 -7.24 -4.55
C ASN A 230 10.33 -7.23 -4.33
N SER A 231 9.61 -8.15 -5.00
CA SER A 231 8.15 -8.24 -4.93
C SER A 231 7.62 -8.41 -3.51
N ASN A 232 8.32 -9.13 -2.63
CA ASN A 232 7.94 -9.30 -1.24
C ASN A 232 8.05 -7.99 -0.44
N ILE A 233 9.08 -7.19 -0.69
CA ILE A 233 9.26 -5.87 -0.05
C ILE A 233 8.15 -4.93 -0.52
N MET A 234 7.89 -4.89 -1.83
CA MET A 234 6.84 -4.04 -2.39
C MET A 234 5.46 -4.41 -1.84
N ARG A 235 5.18 -5.72 -1.75
CA ARG A 235 3.95 -6.22 -1.15
C ARG A 235 3.82 -5.81 0.32
N GLY A 236 4.89 -5.93 1.12
CA GLY A 236 4.90 -5.48 2.51
C GLY A 236 4.58 -3.99 2.66
N ILE A 237 5.21 -3.14 1.84
CA ILE A 237 4.93 -1.69 1.82
C ILE A 237 3.46 -1.40 1.53
N LEU A 238 2.89 -2.05 0.52
CA LEU A 238 1.51 -1.81 0.09
C LEU A 238 0.49 -2.34 1.10
N ASP A 239 0.71 -3.54 1.64
CA ASP A 239 -0.18 -4.16 2.62
C ASP A 239 -0.17 -3.38 3.95
N ASP A 240 1.00 -2.95 4.44
CA ASP A 240 1.11 -2.11 5.64
C ASP A 240 0.47 -0.72 5.44
N THR A 241 0.60 -0.16 4.24
CA THR A 241 -0.03 1.12 3.87
C THR A 241 -1.55 1.01 3.86
N ASP A 242 -2.13 0.00 3.20
CA ASP A 242 -3.60 -0.23 3.16
C ASP A 242 -4.17 -0.37 4.58
N LYS A 243 -3.50 -1.15 5.43
CA LYS A 243 -3.87 -1.29 6.85
C LYS A 243 -3.80 0.04 7.61
N GLY A 244 -2.76 0.83 7.38
CA GLY A 244 -2.59 2.14 8.01
C GLY A 244 -3.71 3.12 7.63
N ILE A 245 -4.09 3.17 6.36
CA ILE A 245 -5.17 4.03 5.86
C ILE A 245 -6.50 3.65 6.51
N ARG A 246 -6.82 2.35 6.54
CA ARG A 246 -8.04 1.85 7.18
C ARG A 246 -8.13 2.27 8.65
N MET A 247 -7.02 2.14 9.39
CA MET A 247 -7.02 2.48 10.82
C MET A 247 -7.19 3.97 11.08
N SER A 248 -6.46 4.83 10.36
CA SER A 248 -6.44 6.28 10.62
C SER A 248 -7.73 6.99 10.20
N TYR A 249 -8.37 6.56 9.11
CA TYR A 249 -9.52 7.27 8.53
C TYR A 249 -10.87 6.59 8.72
N LEU A 250 -10.91 5.30 9.10
CA LEU A 250 -12.15 4.57 9.35
C LEU A 250 -12.33 4.17 10.81
N SER A 251 -11.36 3.44 11.36
CA SER A 251 -11.51 2.82 12.68
C SER A 251 -11.40 3.85 13.80
N LEU A 252 -10.38 4.71 13.76
CA LEU A 252 -10.11 5.70 14.80
C LEU A 252 -11.29 6.65 15.09
N PRO A 253 -11.85 7.39 14.11
CA PRO A 253 -12.88 8.39 14.42
C PRO A 253 -14.11 7.75 15.05
N ASN A 254 -14.54 6.59 14.55
CA ASN A 254 -15.66 5.84 15.11
C ASN A 254 -15.37 5.36 16.53
N ALA A 255 -14.21 4.76 16.77
CA ALA A 255 -13.88 4.20 18.07
C ALA A 255 -13.62 5.30 19.13
N SER A 256 -13.07 6.46 18.71
CA SER A 256 -12.87 7.62 19.58
C SER A 256 -14.18 8.29 19.99
N LEU A 257 -15.10 8.52 19.05
CA LEU A 257 -16.41 9.07 19.40
C LEU A 257 -17.24 8.07 20.22
N ASP A 258 -17.14 6.78 19.94
CA ASP A 258 -17.83 5.75 20.74
C ASP A 258 -17.25 5.65 22.17
N ALA A 259 -15.94 5.90 22.35
CA ALA A 259 -15.31 5.96 23.66
C ALA A 259 -15.70 7.22 24.46
N MET A 260 -15.87 8.37 23.79
CA MET A 260 -16.37 9.60 24.40
C MET A 260 -17.87 9.53 24.70
N ARG A 261 -18.63 8.75 23.93
CA ARG A 261 -20.05 8.58 24.15
C ARG A 261 -20.29 7.66 25.35
N ASP A 262 -20.45 8.24 26.55
CA ASP A 262 -20.74 7.49 27.78
C ASP A 262 -21.94 6.54 27.62
N ARG A 263 -21.79 5.24 27.88
CA ARG A 263 -22.88 4.26 27.77
C ARG A 263 -23.55 3.95 29.12
N GLU A 264 -23.51 4.87 30.08
CA GLU A 264 -24.28 4.76 31.32
C GLU A 264 -25.79 4.72 31.04
N LEU A 265 -26.47 3.77 31.67
CA LEU A 265 -27.93 3.75 31.71
C LEU A 265 -28.40 4.55 32.92
N LEU A 266 -29.18 5.60 32.66
CA LEU A 266 -29.79 6.39 33.73
C LEU A 266 -30.75 5.52 34.56
N SER A 267 -30.94 5.90 35.82
CA SER A 267 -31.69 5.13 36.81
C SER A 267 -32.16 6.01 37.97
N PHE A 268 -33.45 5.99 38.34
CA PHE A 268 -33.91 6.73 39.54
C PHE A 268 -33.32 6.18 40.86
N HIS A 269 -32.73 4.99 40.83
CA HIS A 269 -32.08 4.35 41.98
C HIS A 269 -30.69 4.93 42.32
N LYS A 270 -30.23 5.96 41.60
CA LYS A 270 -28.98 6.68 41.86
C LYS A 270 -29.29 8.12 42.25
N ASP A 271 -28.68 8.60 43.33
CA ASP A 271 -28.75 10.01 43.73
C ASP A 271 -27.84 10.83 42.81
N TYR A 272 -28.41 11.51 41.82
CA TYR A 272 -27.67 12.40 40.94
C TYR A 272 -27.55 13.79 41.54
N GLU A 273 -26.32 14.31 41.65
CA GLU A 273 -26.12 15.74 41.86
C GLU A 273 -26.57 16.51 40.61
N PRO A 274 -27.08 17.75 40.74
CA PRO A 274 -27.50 18.55 39.58
C PRO A 274 -26.40 18.75 38.55
N TYR A 275 -25.13 18.72 38.96
CA TYR A 275 -23.97 18.73 38.08
C TYR A 275 -23.02 17.61 38.45
N GLU A 276 -22.56 16.85 37.46
CA GLU A 276 -21.54 15.81 37.63
C GLU A 276 -20.39 16.09 36.67
N PHE A 277 -19.17 15.98 37.19
CA PHE A 277 -17.95 15.99 36.41
C PHE A 277 -17.32 14.60 36.49
N SER A 278 -17.10 13.97 35.35
CA SER A 278 -16.46 12.65 35.28
C SER A 278 -15.38 12.62 34.21
N THR A 279 -14.45 11.67 34.32
CA THR A 279 -13.40 11.46 33.32
C THR A 279 -13.59 10.13 32.64
N PHE A 280 -13.11 10.02 31.41
CA PHE A 280 -13.12 8.77 30.67
C PHE A 280 -11.76 8.53 30.04
N ALA A 281 -11.45 7.24 29.85
CA ALA A 281 -10.27 6.81 29.11
C ALA A 281 -10.56 5.49 28.41
N SER A 282 -10.04 5.35 27.19
CA SER A 282 -10.12 4.14 26.38
C SER A 282 -8.79 3.90 25.68
N GLY A 283 -8.41 2.63 25.54
CA GLY A 283 -7.20 2.21 24.84
C GLY A 283 -7.54 1.46 23.55
N PHE A 284 -6.85 1.81 22.46
CA PHE A 284 -6.91 1.05 21.21
C PHE A 284 -5.87 -0.07 21.25
N LEU A 285 -6.34 -1.32 21.33
CA LEU A 285 -5.52 -2.53 21.30
C LEU A 285 -5.64 -3.21 19.93
N GLY A 286 -4.52 -3.74 19.40
CA GLY A 286 -4.48 -4.43 18.11
C GLY A 286 -3.23 -4.07 17.30
N GLU A 287 -3.37 -3.97 15.97
CA GLU A 287 -2.28 -3.59 15.05
C GLU A 287 -1.82 -2.13 15.17
N SER A 288 -2.45 -1.34 16.04
CA SER A 288 -2.07 0.04 16.35
C SER A 288 -2.19 0.26 17.85
N LYS A 289 -1.42 1.21 18.37
CA LYS A 289 -1.50 1.62 19.78
C LYS A 289 -2.01 3.03 19.84
N GLY A 290 -3.02 3.25 20.66
CA GLY A 290 -3.56 4.58 20.87
C GLY A 290 -4.42 4.65 22.10
N TYR A 291 -4.89 5.85 22.38
CA TYR A 291 -5.77 6.12 23.49
C TYR A 291 -6.74 7.24 23.13
N THR A 292 -7.86 7.27 23.84
CA THR A 292 -8.74 8.43 23.94
C THR A 292 -8.96 8.70 25.42
N PHE A 293 -8.82 9.95 25.86
CA PHE A 293 -9.16 10.35 27.23
C PHE A 293 -9.85 11.70 27.22
N GLY A 294 -10.63 12.00 28.26
CA GLY A 294 -11.34 13.26 28.35
C GLY A 294 -12.18 13.38 29.60
N PHE A 295 -13.15 14.29 29.53
CA PHE A 295 -14.10 14.53 30.60
C PHE A 295 -15.51 14.76 30.07
N HIS A 296 -16.47 14.46 30.93
CA HIS A 296 -17.90 14.72 30.76
C HIS A 296 -18.33 15.76 31.79
N ILE A 297 -19.19 16.67 31.36
CA ILE A 297 -19.96 17.56 32.23
C ILE A 297 -21.43 17.24 32.01
N ASN A 298 -22.07 16.71 33.04
CA ASN A 298 -23.47 16.32 32.99
C ASN A 298 -24.30 17.26 33.86
N HIS A 299 -25.46 17.67 33.37
CA HIS A 299 -26.49 18.35 34.14
C HIS A 299 -27.75 17.50 34.21
N TYR A 300 -28.19 17.16 35.42
CA TYR A 300 -29.35 16.31 35.65
C TYR A 300 -30.57 17.13 36.05
N LYS A 301 -31.73 16.76 35.52
CA LYS A 301 -33.01 17.37 35.87
C LYS A 301 -34.14 16.35 35.82
N GLU A 302 -34.89 16.28 36.91
CA GLU A 302 -36.12 15.50 36.97
C GLU A 302 -37.33 16.36 36.59
N VAL A 303 -38.18 15.85 35.70
CA VAL A 303 -39.38 16.52 35.19
C VAL A 303 -40.47 15.48 34.92
N TYR A 304 -41.59 15.51 35.63
CA TYR A 304 -42.76 14.65 35.39
C TYR A 304 -42.40 13.17 35.15
N GLU A 305 -41.73 12.53 36.12
CA GLU A 305 -41.29 11.11 36.03
C GLU A 305 -40.24 10.81 34.95
N HIS A 306 -39.65 11.85 34.35
CA HIS A 306 -38.49 11.74 33.49
C HIS A 306 -37.24 12.24 34.20
N LEU A 307 -36.16 11.47 34.12
CA LEU A 307 -34.83 11.95 34.45
C LEU A 307 -34.11 12.33 33.15
N LEU A 308 -33.77 13.61 33.03
CA LEU A 308 -33.05 14.15 31.88
C LEU A 308 -31.59 14.39 32.26
N ARG A 309 -30.68 14.06 31.35
CA ARG A 309 -29.25 14.40 31.43
C ARG A 309 -28.86 15.22 30.20
N PHE A 310 -28.33 16.41 30.42
CA PHE A 310 -27.67 17.21 29.39
C PHE A 310 -26.17 16.98 29.49
N GLU A 311 -25.53 16.75 28.35
CA GLU A 311 -24.14 16.26 28.29
C GLU A 311 -23.30 17.25 27.48
N LEU A 312 -22.13 17.59 28.01
CA LEU A 312 -21.09 18.33 27.32
C LEU A 312 -19.75 17.63 27.54
N ASP A 313 -19.12 17.22 26.45
CA ASP A 313 -17.92 16.38 26.49
C ASP A 313 -16.77 17.01 25.73
N TYR A 314 -15.56 16.78 26.25
CA TYR A 314 -14.33 17.00 25.53
C TYR A 314 -13.44 15.77 25.66
N GLY A 315 -12.82 15.38 24.55
CA GLY A 315 -11.86 14.29 24.50
C GLY A 315 -10.67 14.62 23.64
N TYR A 316 -9.55 13.98 23.95
CA TYR A 316 -8.38 13.96 23.09
C TYR A 316 -8.09 12.52 22.69
N SER A 317 -7.90 12.30 21.40
CA SER A 317 -7.55 11.01 20.82
C SER A 317 -6.19 11.02 20.13
N SER A 318 -5.48 9.92 20.23
CA SER A 318 -4.18 9.74 19.62
C SER A 318 -3.97 8.27 19.27
N LEU A 319 -3.66 8.01 18.01
CA LEU A 319 -3.38 6.68 17.49
C LEU A 319 -2.08 6.69 16.72
N HIS A 320 -1.24 5.70 17.00
CA HIS A 320 0.03 5.48 16.34
C HIS A 320 0.11 4.04 15.85
N LYS A 321 0.45 3.88 14.58
CA LYS A 321 0.79 2.61 13.95
C LYS A 321 2.21 2.67 13.42
N ARG A 322 2.99 1.65 13.74
CA ARG A 322 4.38 1.52 13.30
C ARG A 322 4.63 0.08 12.91
N ASP A 323 4.56 -0.17 11.61
CA ASP A 323 4.97 -1.41 10.98
C ASP A 323 6.37 -1.24 10.39
N ASP A 324 6.90 -2.30 9.79
CA ASP A 324 8.24 -2.31 9.21
C ASP A 324 8.34 -1.38 8.00
N CYS A 325 7.27 -1.30 7.20
CA CYS A 325 7.24 -0.55 5.95
C CYS A 325 6.29 0.66 5.97
N HIS A 326 5.56 0.89 7.06
CA HIS A 326 4.63 2.00 7.18
C HIS A 326 4.56 2.56 8.60
N LYS A 327 4.46 3.88 8.70
CA LYS A 327 4.12 4.58 9.94
C LYS A 327 2.90 5.45 9.70
N ALA A 328 1.95 5.42 10.60
CA ALA A 328 0.84 6.36 10.64
C ALA A 328 0.67 6.91 12.05
N SER A 329 0.35 8.19 12.14
CA SER A 329 -0.10 8.84 13.36
C SER A 329 -1.34 9.66 13.03
N SER A 330 -2.37 9.51 13.85
CA SER A 330 -3.53 10.38 13.81
C SER A 330 -3.86 10.85 15.21
N LYS A 331 -4.17 12.12 15.34
CA LYS A 331 -4.53 12.77 16.60
C LYS A 331 -5.79 13.57 16.35
N GLY A 332 -6.62 13.73 17.36
CA GLY A 332 -7.77 14.59 17.20
C GLY A 332 -8.39 15.06 18.50
N ASP A 333 -8.93 16.27 18.44
CA ASP A 333 -9.78 16.85 19.47
C ASP A 333 -11.23 16.46 19.22
N LEU A 334 -11.91 16.05 20.27
CA LEU A 334 -13.28 15.55 20.24
C LEU A 334 -14.16 16.46 21.09
N PHE A 335 -15.36 16.73 20.59
CA PHE A 335 -16.38 17.51 21.27
C PHE A 335 -17.71 16.77 21.21
N GLY A 336 -18.44 16.74 22.32
CA GLY A 336 -19.72 16.05 22.42
C GLY A 336 -20.78 16.93 23.03
N VAL A 337 -22.00 16.85 22.50
CA VAL A 337 -23.19 17.39 23.16
C VAL A 337 -24.32 16.40 23.07
N GLY A 338 -25.07 16.24 24.15
CA GLY A 338 -26.13 15.23 24.20
C GLY A 338 -27.28 15.57 25.12
N ILE A 339 -28.39 14.88 24.89
CA ILE A 339 -29.50 14.79 25.81
C ILE A 339 -29.89 13.32 25.97
N SER A 340 -29.98 12.86 27.21
CA SER A 340 -30.49 11.54 27.56
C SER A 340 -31.76 11.68 28.40
N GLN A 341 -32.67 10.74 28.24
CA GLN A 341 -33.92 10.64 28.96
C GLN A 341 -34.08 9.22 29.50
N HIS A 342 -34.36 9.14 30.79
CA HIS A 342 -34.87 7.95 31.45
C HIS A 342 -36.36 8.10 31.72
N TYR A 343 -37.10 7.00 31.55
CA TYR A 343 -38.49 6.92 31.95
C TYR A 343 -38.81 5.51 32.44
N GLU A 344 -39.45 5.38 33.59
CA GLU A 344 -39.92 4.11 34.15
C GLU A 344 -41.40 3.93 33.79
N PHE A 345 -41.73 2.83 33.11
CA PHE A 345 -43.13 2.47 32.80
C PHE A 345 -43.81 1.84 34.02
N ASP A 346 -43.05 1.05 34.77
CA ASP A 346 -43.40 0.47 36.05
C ASP A 346 -42.11 0.22 36.86
N ASP A 347 -42.22 -0.44 38.02
CA ASP A 347 -41.09 -0.73 38.93
C ASP A 347 -39.94 -1.54 38.28
N ARG A 348 -40.17 -2.16 37.12
CA ARG A 348 -39.22 -3.07 36.47
C ARG A 348 -38.90 -2.67 35.04
N LEU A 349 -39.83 -2.11 34.29
CA LEU A 349 -39.64 -1.79 32.89
C LEU A 349 -39.32 -0.30 32.74
N SER A 350 -38.22 0.01 32.07
CA SER A 350 -37.81 1.38 31.83
C SER A 350 -37.22 1.57 30.44
N THR A 351 -37.21 2.79 29.95
CA THR A 351 -36.54 3.17 28.71
C THR A 351 -35.41 4.15 28.96
N ASN A 352 -34.34 4.02 28.20
CA ASN A 352 -33.23 4.96 28.13
C ASN A 352 -33.09 5.41 26.68
N ASN A 353 -33.41 6.68 26.43
CA ASN A 353 -33.32 7.28 25.10
C ASN A 353 -32.25 8.35 25.11
N ARG A 354 -31.47 8.47 24.05
CA ARG A 354 -30.42 9.48 23.94
C ARG A 354 -30.30 9.99 22.52
N ILE A 355 -30.07 11.30 22.40
CA ILE A 355 -29.62 11.93 21.17
C ILE A 355 -28.29 12.60 21.46
N TYR A 356 -27.28 12.32 20.65
CA TYR A 356 -25.92 12.75 20.90
C TYR A 356 -25.22 13.16 19.61
N LEU A 357 -24.59 14.33 19.61
CA LEU A 357 -23.77 14.84 18.52
C LEU A 357 -22.30 14.84 18.97
N GLY A 358 -21.49 14.01 18.33
CA GLY A 358 -20.04 14.01 18.46
C GLY A 358 -19.36 14.66 17.25
N VAL A 359 -18.30 15.42 17.51
CA VAL A 359 -17.45 16.05 16.50
C VAL A 359 -16.00 15.70 16.81
N GLY A 360 -15.23 15.29 15.81
CA GLY A 360 -13.80 15.06 15.91
C GLY A 360 -13.04 15.82 14.83
N LEU A 361 -12.02 16.56 15.23
CA LEU A 361 -11.11 17.29 14.36
C LEU A 361 -9.79 16.52 14.33
N PHE A 362 -9.47 15.87 13.21
CA PHE A 362 -8.36 14.92 13.14
C PHE A 362 -7.25 15.43 12.23
N ASP A 363 -6.04 15.43 12.78
CA ASP A 363 -4.80 15.54 12.02
C ASP A 363 -4.24 14.14 11.79
N THR A 364 -3.71 13.92 10.59
CA THR A 364 -3.14 12.65 10.14
C THR A 364 -1.78 12.87 9.51
N SER A 365 -0.88 11.93 9.77
CA SER A 365 0.43 11.85 9.12
C SER A 365 0.74 10.40 8.81
N ARG A 366 1.36 10.16 7.66
CA ARG A 366 1.84 8.85 7.25
C ARG A 366 3.19 8.92 6.58
N THR A 367 3.93 7.83 6.73
CA THR A 367 5.22 7.62 6.09
C THR A 367 5.25 6.22 5.49
N MET A 368 5.41 6.13 4.17
CA MET A 368 5.79 4.89 3.48
C MET A 368 7.32 4.77 3.52
N ILE A 369 7.82 3.64 4.02
CA ILE A 369 9.25 3.41 4.23
C ILE A 369 9.74 2.49 3.12
N PHE A 370 10.62 3.01 2.26
CA PHE A 370 11.36 2.22 1.29
C PHE A 370 12.79 2.02 1.80
N PRO A 371 13.50 0.96 1.37
CA PRO A 371 14.89 0.73 1.77
C PRO A 371 15.83 1.91 1.52
N ALA A 372 15.56 2.72 0.48
CA ALA A 372 16.43 3.83 0.07
C ALA A 372 15.93 5.22 0.47
N PHE A 373 14.64 5.39 0.78
CA PHE A 373 14.04 6.69 1.08
C PHE A 373 12.69 6.53 1.79
N ASN A 374 12.19 7.63 2.36
CA ASN A 374 10.86 7.70 2.93
C ASN A 374 9.99 8.64 2.13
N LEU A 375 8.72 8.30 2.01
CA LEU A 375 7.70 9.20 1.46
C LEU A 375 6.73 9.57 2.57
N ASN A 376 6.47 10.86 2.73
CA ASN A 376 5.63 11.40 3.78
C ASN A 376 4.38 12.04 3.21
N SER A 377 3.30 11.97 3.97
CA SER A 377 2.04 12.64 3.66
C SER A 377 1.35 13.06 4.95
N THR A 378 0.66 14.19 4.89
CA THR A 378 -0.08 14.77 6.01
C THR A 378 -1.42 15.25 5.51
N GLY A 379 -2.47 15.10 6.31
CA GLY A 379 -3.77 15.67 6.00
C GLY A 379 -4.58 15.88 7.26
N ASP A 380 -5.64 16.64 7.11
CA ASP A 380 -6.61 16.96 8.15
C ASP A 380 -8.01 16.59 7.66
N TYR A 381 -8.88 16.21 8.59
CA TYR A 381 -10.29 15.98 8.30
C TYR A 381 -11.15 16.10 9.55
N ASN A 382 -12.42 16.43 9.33
CA ASN A 382 -13.42 16.50 10.37
C ASN A 382 -14.37 15.30 10.25
N PHE A 383 -14.81 14.79 11.39
CA PHE A 383 -15.78 13.71 11.49
C PHE A 383 -16.90 14.12 12.44
N TYR A 384 -18.15 13.98 11.99
CA TYR A 384 -19.34 14.33 12.73
C TYR A 384 -20.20 13.08 12.85
N GLN A 385 -20.72 12.80 14.04
CA GLN A 385 -21.59 11.67 14.30
C GLN A 385 -22.80 12.15 15.08
N LEU A 386 -23.97 12.11 14.44
CA LEU A 386 -25.24 12.20 15.15
C LEU A 386 -25.69 10.78 15.47
N SER A 387 -25.88 10.48 16.76
CA SER A 387 -26.40 9.20 17.21
C SER A 387 -27.73 9.36 17.94
N MET A 388 -28.62 8.41 17.73
CA MET A 388 -29.88 8.29 18.48
C MET A 388 -30.00 6.87 18.99
N GLN A 389 -30.11 6.72 20.31
CA GLN A 389 -30.21 5.45 21.00
C GLN A 389 -31.58 5.35 21.66
N ASN A 390 -32.22 4.19 21.53
CA ASN A 390 -33.46 3.86 22.25
C ASN A 390 -33.31 2.47 22.84
N LEU A 391 -33.27 2.36 24.16
CA LEU A 391 -33.07 1.12 24.89
C LEU A 391 -34.26 0.83 25.78
N LEU A 392 -34.80 -0.37 25.67
CA LEU A 392 -35.73 -0.93 26.64
C LEU A 392 -34.95 -1.76 27.65
N ASN A 393 -35.18 -1.50 28.93
CA ASN A 393 -34.44 -2.09 30.03
C ASN A 393 -35.41 -2.78 31.00
N TYR A 394 -34.94 -3.85 31.63
CA TYR A 394 -35.66 -4.52 32.71
C TYR A 394 -34.82 -4.48 33.99
N ASN A 395 -35.27 -3.76 35.01
CA ASN A 395 -34.61 -3.57 36.29
C ASN A 395 -34.91 -4.75 37.22
N TYR A 396 -33.86 -5.45 37.64
CA TYR A 396 -33.93 -6.47 38.68
C TYR A 396 -33.05 -6.07 39.87
N VAL A 397 -33.70 -5.62 40.95
CA VAL A 397 -33.02 -5.23 42.20
C VAL A 397 -33.03 -6.39 43.19
N TYR A 398 -31.85 -6.80 43.62
CA TYR A 398 -31.63 -7.83 44.63
C TYR A 398 -31.10 -7.20 45.93
N ASN A 399 -31.79 -7.45 47.05
CA ASN A 399 -31.44 -6.98 48.39
C ASN A 399 -31.12 -5.46 48.48
N ASN A 400 -31.78 -4.63 47.67
CA ASN A 400 -31.60 -3.17 47.61
C ASN A 400 -30.14 -2.70 47.41
N THR A 401 -29.25 -3.58 46.94
CA THR A 401 -27.80 -3.31 46.86
C THR A 401 -27.26 -3.64 45.48
N LEU A 402 -27.71 -4.75 44.88
CA LEU A 402 -27.33 -5.16 43.54
C LEU A 402 -28.49 -4.92 42.57
N ASN A 403 -28.24 -4.22 41.48
CA ASN A 403 -29.16 -4.03 40.37
C ASN A 403 -28.59 -4.69 39.12
N ILE A 404 -29.39 -5.54 38.48
CA ILE A 404 -29.08 -6.20 37.21
C ILE A 404 -30.08 -5.68 36.20
N LYS A 405 -29.59 -4.99 35.17
CA LYS A 405 -30.39 -4.29 34.16
C LYS A 405 -30.05 -4.83 32.77
N PRO A 406 -30.61 -5.97 32.34
CA PRO A 406 -30.60 -6.37 30.93
C PRO A 406 -31.34 -5.34 30.07
N TYR A 407 -30.84 -5.12 28.87
CA TYR A 407 -31.42 -4.19 27.91
C TYR A 407 -31.28 -4.66 26.48
N VAL A 408 -32.19 -4.17 25.64
CA VAL A 408 -32.16 -4.34 24.18
C VAL A 408 -32.69 -3.08 23.53
N GLY A 409 -32.16 -2.74 22.36
CA GLY A 409 -32.60 -1.56 21.67
C GLY A 409 -31.96 -1.37 20.31
N LEU A 410 -32.17 -0.16 19.80
CA LEU A 410 -31.68 0.28 18.50
C LEU A 410 -30.81 1.52 18.67
N GLU A 411 -29.72 1.55 17.90
CA GLU A 411 -28.87 2.73 17.76
C GLU A 411 -28.79 3.14 16.30
N HIS A 412 -29.15 4.38 16.05
CA HIS A 412 -29.00 5.04 14.76
C HIS A 412 -27.72 5.86 14.79
N PHE A 413 -26.94 5.81 13.73
CA PHE A 413 -25.80 6.68 13.52
C PHE A 413 -25.88 7.31 12.16
N TYR A 414 -25.78 8.63 12.12
CA TYR A 414 -25.51 9.39 10.92
C TYR A 414 -24.11 9.98 11.03
N ASN A 415 -23.19 9.45 10.24
CA ASN A 415 -21.81 9.84 10.19
C ASN A 415 -21.58 10.73 8.97
N HIS A 416 -20.98 11.89 9.17
CA HIS A 416 -20.45 12.73 8.11
C HIS A 416 -18.95 12.89 8.27
N ARG A 417 -18.20 12.57 7.22
CA ARG A 417 -16.78 12.89 7.14
C ARG A 417 -16.57 13.98 6.10
N SER A 418 -15.79 15.00 6.45
CA SER A 418 -15.36 16.00 5.48
C SER A 418 -14.53 15.38 4.36
N LYS A 419 -14.34 16.14 3.29
CA LYS A 419 -13.33 15.81 2.29
C LYS A 419 -11.96 15.60 2.95
N ILE A 420 -11.17 14.70 2.39
CA ILE A 420 -9.78 14.46 2.76
C ILE A 420 -8.93 14.86 1.56
N ALA A 421 -7.91 15.66 1.80
CA ALA A 421 -6.87 15.93 0.81
C ALA A 421 -5.53 15.94 1.53
N GLU A 422 -4.74 14.89 1.30
CA GLU A 422 -3.41 14.85 1.87
C GLU A 422 -2.39 15.56 1.01
N ASN A 423 -1.46 16.25 1.66
CA ASN A 423 -0.32 16.92 1.06
C ASN A 423 0.95 16.12 1.37
N GLY A 424 1.84 15.97 0.38
CA GLY A 424 3.13 15.32 0.61
C GLY A 424 3.76 14.74 -0.65
N ASN A 425 4.81 13.95 -0.45
CA ASN A 425 5.51 13.23 -1.51
C ASN A 425 5.29 11.71 -1.48
N ALA A 426 4.59 11.18 -0.48
CA ALA A 426 3.95 9.87 -0.62
C ALA A 426 2.76 9.98 -1.56
N VAL A 427 2.21 8.84 -2.00
CA VAL A 427 0.96 8.78 -2.77
C VAL A 427 -0.12 9.57 -2.02
N PRO A 428 -0.45 10.83 -2.37
CA PRO A 428 -1.45 11.59 -1.62
C PRO A 428 -2.81 10.88 -1.73
N LEU A 429 -3.62 10.98 -0.68
CA LEU A 429 -4.98 10.47 -0.70
C LEU A 429 -5.93 11.65 -0.83
N GLU A 430 -6.86 11.51 -1.77
CA GLU A 430 -8.00 12.40 -1.90
C GLU A 430 -9.27 11.60 -1.62
N SER A 431 -10.24 12.20 -0.95
CA SER A 431 -11.58 11.66 -0.81
C SER A 431 -12.56 12.82 -0.81
N GLU A 432 -13.67 12.64 -1.50
CA GLU A 432 -14.84 13.50 -1.31
C GLU A 432 -15.42 13.30 0.09
N SER A 433 -16.31 14.19 0.48
CA SER A 433 -17.08 14.02 1.71
C SER A 433 -17.92 12.75 1.64
N LEU A 434 -18.13 12.15 2.81
CA LEU A 434 -18.86 10.90 2.94
C LEU A 434 -19.98 11.06 3.96
N ASN A 435 -21.17 10.59 3.60
CA ASN A 435 -22.27 10.40 4.54
C ASN A 435 -22.56 8.91 4.65
N ALA A 436 -22.69 8.43 5.88
CA ALA A 436 -23.00 7.04 6.17
C ALA A 436 -24.07 6.97 7.24
N TYR A 437 -25.07 6.12 7.02
CA TYR A 437 -26.09 5.81 7.99
C TYR A 437 -25.99 4.35 8.42
N ASN A 438 -25.95 4.15 9.74
CA ASN A 438 -25.95 2.82 10.34
C ASN A 438 -27.16 2.68 11.27
N LEU A 439 -27.80 1.51 11.21
CA LEU A 439 -28.78 1.06 12.21
C LEU A 439 -28.25 -0.20 12.85
N ASP A 440 -28.01 -0.13 14.14
CA ASP A 440 -27.48 -1.23 14.93
C ASP A 440 -28.55 -1.76 15.91
N VAL A 441 -28.65 -3.08 16.06
CA VAL A 441 -29.24 -3.67 17.27
C VAL A 441 -28.18 -3.66 18.36
N VAL A 442 -28.57 -3.28 19.57
CA VAL A 442 -27.72 -3.43 20.75
C VAL A 442 -28.45 -4.23 21.81
N GLY A 443 -27.72 -5.13 22.46
CA GLY A 443 -28.21 -5.87 23.62
C GLY A 443 -27.10 -6.07 24.62
N GLY A 444 -27.43 -5.96 25.91
CA GLY A 444 -26.43 -6.05 26.97
C GLY A 444 -27.04 -6.19 28.34
N VAL A 445 -26.17 -6.17 29.34
CA VAL A 445 -26.52 -6.21 30.76
C VAL A 445 -25.64 -5.23 31.51
N GLU A 446 -26.26 -4.35 32.28
CA GLU A 446 -25.58 -3.51 33.27
C GLU A 446 -25.74 -4.14 34.66
N PHE A 447 -24.62 -4.29 35.36
CA PHE A 447 -24.55 -4.68 36.76
C PHE A 447 -24.13 -3.45 37.56
N SER A 448 -24.96 -3.04 38.51
CA SER A 448 -24.70 -1.88 39.35
C SER A 448 -24.83 -2.27 40.82
N THR A 449 -23.85 -1.92 41.63
CA THR A 449 -23.91 -2.08 43.09
C THR A 449 -23.80 -0.73 43.76
N TYR A 450 -24.61 -0.49 44.79
CA TYR A 450 -24.69 0.79 45.49
C TYR A 450 -24.12 0.66 46.91
N PHE A 451 -23.25 1.59 47.29
CA PHE A 451 -22.60 1.67 48.60
C PHE A 451 -22.74 3.09 49.15
N GLU A 452 -23.71 3.34 50.02
CA GLU A 452 -24.01 4.67 50.56
C GLU A 452 -24.14 5.72 49.42
N LYS A 453 -23.15 6.60 49.24
CA LYS A 453 -23.11 7.64 48.19
C LYS A 453 -22.30 7.25 46.94
N ASN A 454 -21.67 6.07 46.95
CA ASN A 454 -20.85 5.58 45.85
C ASN A 454 -21.61 4.46 45.12
N TYR A 455 -21.26 4.23 43.86
CA TYR A 455 -21.74 3.07 43.14
C TYR A 455 -20.60 2.46 42.33
N LEU A 456 -20.78 1.23 41.88
CA LEU A 456 -19.88 0.61 40.93
C LEU A 456 -20.76 0.00 39.84
N LYS A 457 -20.48 0.35 38.59
CA LYS A 457 -21.17 -0.21 37.42
C LYS A 457 -20.21 -1.00 36.54
N LEU A 458 -20.72 -2.10 35.99
CA LEU A 458 -20.14 -2.88 34.91
C LEU A 458 -21.22 -3.10 33.86
N ASN A 459 -21.05 -2.50 32.68
CA ASN A 459 -21.93 -2.68 31.55
C ASN A 459 -21.21 -3.50 30.47
N THR A 460 -21.82 -4.57 30.00
CA THR A 460 -21.32 -5.36 28.88
C THR A 460 -22.42 -5.60 27.85
N GLY A 461 -22.06 -5.62 26.57
CA GLY A 461 -23.02 -5.89 25.52
C GLY A 461 -22.42 -6.16 24.16
N LEU A 462 -23.31 -6.52 23.24
CA LEU A 462 -23.05 -6.75 21.84
C LEU A 462 -23.90 -5.79 21.02
N GLN A 463 -23.27 -5.19 20.03
CA GLN A 463 -23.90 -4.33 19.04
C GLN A 463 -23.64 -4.91 17.65
N GLY A 464 -24.67 -5.01 16.82
CA GLY A 464 -24.59 -5.56 15.47
C GLY A 464 -25.29 -4.67 14.47
N ALA A 465 -24.61 -4.34 13.37
CA ALA A 465 -25.17 -3.53 12.30
C ALA A 465 -26.20 -4.35 11.49
N ILE A 466 -27.44 -3.83 11.39
CA ILE A 466 -28.51 -4.39 10.54
C ILE A 466 -28.53 -3.69 9.19
N ILE A 467 -28.44 -2.36 9.22
CA ILE A 467 -28.35 -1.51 8.04
C ILE A 467 -27.02 -0.78 8.15
N ASN A 468 -26.27 -0.82 7.07
CA ASN A 468 -25.07 -0.03 6.92
C ASN A 468 -25.05 0.47 5.48
N THR A 469 -25.30 1.76 5.28
CA THR A 469 -25.29 2.36 3.94
C THR A 469 -23.88 2.64 3.44
N GLU A 470 -22.86 2.36 4.25
CA GLU A 470 -21.45 2.52 3.93
C GLU A 470 -20.95 1.27 3.17
N ASP A 471 -21.40 1.10 1.92
CA ASP A 471 -20.96 -0.04 1.12
C ASP A 471 -19.43 0.01 0.89
N TYR A 472 -18.89 1.20 0.58
CA TYR A 472 -17.46 1.46 0.49
C TYR A 472 -17.11 2.94 0.75
N GLN A 473 -16.11 3.20 1.59
CA GLN A 473 -15.40 4.46 1.57
C GLN A 473 -14.41 4.51 0.41
N HIS A 474 -14.54 5.53 -0.43
CA HIS A 474 -13.72 5.72 -1.62
C HIS A 474 -12.62 6.72 -1.35
N PHE A 475 -11.38 6.30 -1.59
CA PHE A 475 -10.23 7.20 -1.67
C PHE A 475 -9.65 7.11 -3.07
N LEU A 476 -9.03 8.20 -3.51
CA LEU A 476 -8.29 8.29 -4.76
C LEU A 476 -6.81 8.39 -4.40
N ALA A 477 -6.03 7.44 -4.88
CA ALA A 477 -4.60 7.36 -4.64
C ALA A 477 -3.83 8.10 -5.73
N GLY A 478 -3.07 9.12 -5.30
CA GLY A 478 -2.10 9.84 -6.12
C GLY A 478 -2.69 10.62 -7.28
N THR A 479 -1.80 11.14 -8.14
CA THR A 479 -2.17 11.98 -9.28
C THR A 479 -2.98 11.23 -10.35
N THR A 480 -2.88 9.90 -10.37
CA THR A 480 -3.64 9.03 -11.28
C THR A 480 -5.06 8.73 -10.80
N LYS A 481 -5.41 9.14 -9.58
CA LYS A 481 -6.75 8.96 -8.98
C LYS A 481 -7.22 7.50 -9.01
N GLU A 482 -6.33 6.58 -8.68
CA GLU A 482 -6.67 5.15 -8.59
C GLU A 482 -7.60 4.89 -7.39
N PRO A 483 -8.75 4.22 -7.58
CA PRO A 483 -9.74 4.08 -6.51
C PRO A 483 -9.34 3.02 -5.49
N LEU A 484 -9.25 3.42 -4.22
CA LEU A 484 -9.20 2.54 -3.05
C LEU A 484 -10.60 2.43 -2.46
N ARG A 485 -10.99 1.21 -2.10
CA ARG A 485 -12.32 0.91 -1.55
C ARG A 485 -12.17 0.21 -0.21
N TYR A 486 -12.68 0.83 0.85
CA TYR A 486 -12.69 0.25 2.19
C TYR A 486 -14.12 -0.03 2.61
N LYS A 487 -14.39 -1.27 3.02
CA LYS A 487 -15.67 -1.62 3.64
C LYS A 487 -15.80 -0.95 5.00
N ALA A 488 -17.05 -0.81 5.44
CA ALA A 488 -17.40 -0.34 6.76
C ALA A 488 -16.51 -0.92 7.89
N PRO A 489 -16.22 -0.11 8.92
CA PRO A 489 -15.23 -0.46 9.93
C PRO A 489 -15.63 -1.63 10.84
N TYR A 490 -16.92 -1.95 10.96
CA TYR A 490 -17.39 -3.06 11.80
C TYR A 490 -18.70 -3.68 11.30
N THR A 491 -18.89 -4.96 11.62
CA THR A 491 -20.18 -5.67 11.52
C THR A 491 -20.77 -5.90 12.92
N TYR A 492 -19.90 -6.17 13.90
CA TYR A 492 -20.25 -6.35 15.30
C TYR A 492 -19.26 -5.61 16.18
N LYS A 493 -19.74 -5.08 17.32
CA LYS A 493 -18.93 -4.52 18.40
C LYS A 493 -19.28 -5.21 19.71
N PHE A 494 -18.26 -5.66 20.41
CA PHE A 494 -18.37 -6.05 21.81
C PHE A 494 -17.82 -4.92 22.67
N PHE A 495 -18.51 -4.60 23.77
CA PHE A 495 -18.07 -3.56 24.68
C PHE A 495 -18.15 -4.00 26.13
N ILE A 496 -17.24 -3.43 26.92
CA ILE A 496 -17.21 -3.51 28.38
C ILE A 496 -16.93 -2.09 28.86
N ASN A 497 -17.83 -1.55 29.67
CA ASN A 497 -17.69 -0.24 30.31
C ASN A 497 -17.78 -0.41 31.81
N THR A 498 -16.84 0.21 32.52
CA THR A 498 -16.86 0.28 33.99
C THR A 498 -16.99 1.73 34.40
N GLY A 499 -17.65 1.99 35.52
CA GLY A 499 -17.65 3.31 36.14
C GLY A 499 -17.92 3.20 37.63
N SER A 500 -17.64 4.29 38.34
CA SER A 500 -17.78 4.41 39.78
C SER A 500 -18.26 5.79 40.16
#